data_AF-A0A0N0MNP4-F1
#
_entry.id   AF-A0A0N0MNP4-F1
#
_cell.length_a   1.000
_cell.length_b   1.000
_cell.length_c   1.000
_cell.angle_alpha   90.00
_cell.angle_beta   90.00
_cell.angle_gamma   90.00
#
_symmetry.space_group_name_H-M   'P 1'
#
loop_
_entity.id
_entity.type
_entity.pdbx_description
1 polymer ?
#
loop_
_entity_poly.entity_id
_entity_poly.type
_entity_poly.pdbx_seq_one_letter_code
_entity_poly.pdbx_strand_id
1 'polypeptide(L)'
;MFEYLWRAAWCLHDTGDASAEAWVARHARTLLAGDVQQTVAALKAAARAARLRGTKRKGINDAVNYLTSKPEHLRYDTALGRS
;
A
#
# COMPACT_ATOMS: atom_id res chain seq x y z
N MET A 1 -2.26 -7.59 -4.36
CA MET A 1 -1.55 -6.29 -4.24
C MET A 1 -2.41 -5.14 -3.69
N PHE A 2 -3.53 -4.81 -4.35
CA PHE A 2 -4.38 -3.65 -4.04
C PHE A 2 -5.08 -3.72 -2.68
N GLU A 3 -5.45 -4.90 -2.22
CA GLU A 3 -6.10 -5.08 -0.91
C GLU A 3 -5.23 -4.61 0.27
N TYR A 4 -3.90 -4.73 0.14
CA TYR A 4 -2.96 -4.26 1.16
C TYR A 4 -2.83 -2.74 1.16
N LEU A 5 -2.87 -2.12 -0.02
CA LEU A 5 -2.93 -0.66 -0.18
C LEU A 5 -4.21 -0.09 0.41
N TRP A 6 -5.35 -0.74 0.17
CA TRP A 6 -6.62 -0.37 0.79
C TRP A 6 -6.60 -0.51 2.31
N ARG A 7 -6.02 -1.59 2.85
CA ARG A 7 -5.80 -1.74 4.30
C ARG A 7 -4.91 -0.66 4.90
N ALA A 8 -3.93 -0.17 4.16
CA ALA A 8 -3.12 0.96 4.56
C ALA A 8 -3.91 2.29 4.49
N ALA A 9 -4.76 2.46 3.47
CA ALA A 9 -5.58 3.66 3.29
C ALA A 9 -6.64 3.81 4.40
N TRP A 10 -7.32 2.74 4.80
CA TRP A 10 -8.27 2.76 5.93
C TRP A 10 -7.62 3.08 7.29
N CYS A 11 -6.29 2.99 7.38
CA CYS A 11 -5.57 3.45 8.56
C CYS A 11 -5.40 4.98 8.60
N LEU A 12 -5.46 5.63 7.44
CA LEU A 12 -5.16 7.05 7.24
C LEU A 12 -6.42 7.89 6.99
N HIS A 13 -7.46 7.27 6.43
CA HIS A 13 -8.68 7.94 5.98
C HIS A 13 -9.92 7.24 6.56
N ASP A 14 -10.99 8.01 6.77
CA ASP A 14 -12.29 7.47 7.14
C ASP A 14 -12.95 6.73 5.95
N THR A 15 -13.95 5.90 6.23
CA THR A 15 -14.57 5.05 5.21
C THR A 15 -15.41 5.89 4.27
N GLY A 16 -15.13 5.83 2.97
CA GLY A 16 -15.86 6.59 1.93
C GLY A 16 -15.25 7.94 1.59
N ASP A 17 -14.07 8.27 2.11
CA ASP A 17 -13.35 9.48 1.73
C ASP A 17 -12.70 9.34 0.35
N ALA A 18 -13.00 10.25 -0.57
CA ALA A 18 -12.42 10.27 -1.92
C ALA A 18 -10.89 10.37 -1.92
N SER A 19 -10.29 10.90 -0.84
CA SER A 19 -8.84 10.96 -0.69
C SER A 19 -8.23 9.57 -0.46
N ALA A 20 -8.98 8.60 0.08
CA ALA A 20 -8.52 7.23 0.24
C ALA A 20 -8.32 6.56 -1.12
N GLU A 21 -9.27 6.72 -2.05
CA GLU A 21 -9.18 6.19 -3.41
C GLU A 21 -8.02 6.84 -4.17
N ALA A 22 -7.90 8.17 -4.11
CA ALA A 22 -6.81 8.90 -4.76
C ALA A 22 -5.43 8.46 -4.21
N TRP A 23 -5.35 8.21 -2.90
CA TRP A 23 -4.14 7.72 -2.25
C TRP A 23 -3.78 6.32 -2.75
N VAL A 24 -4.73 5.37 -2.76
CA VAL A 24 -4.52 4.01 -3.27
C VAL A 24 -4.10 4.03 -4.74
N ALA A 25 -4.79 4.81 -5.57
CA ALA A 25 -4.50 4.94 -6.99
C ALA A 25 -3.08 5.48 -7.25
N ARG A 26 -2.62 6.44 -6.44
CA ARG A 26 -1.27 7.00 -6.57
C ARG A 26 -0.19 5.95 -6.30
N HIS A 27 -0.30 5.21 -5.21
CA HIS A 27 0.70 4.19 -4.84
C HIS A 27 0.64 2.97 -5.75
N ALA A 28 -0.55 2.59 -6.22
CA ALA A 28 -0.69 1.55 -7.23
C ALA A 28 0.05 1.88 -8.52
N ARG A 29 -0.02 3.13 -9.00
CA ARG A 29 0.74 3.59 -10.17
C ARG A 29 2.25 3.51 -9.96
N THR A 30 2.75 3.95 -8.80
CA THR A 30 4.18 3.83 -8.45
C THR A 30 4.64 2.37 -8.43
N LEU A 31 3.79 1.48 -7.92
CA LEU A 31 4.07 0.06 -7.85
C LEU A 31 4.06 -0.62 -9.22
N LEU A 32 3.11 -0.25 -10.10
CA LEU A 32 3.04 -0.69 -11.49
C LEU A 32 4.21 -0.15 -12.33
N ALA A 33 4.78 1.00 -11.96
CA ALA A 33 6.02 1.52 -12.53
C ALA A 33 7.27 0.75 -12.06
N GLY A 34 7.10 -0.27 -11.20
CA GLY A 34 8.17 -1.13 -10.70
C GLY A 34 8.84 -0.63 -9.42
N ASP A 35 8.39 0.49 -8.85
CA ASP A 35 9.07 1.16 -7.74
C ASP A 35 8.48 0.76 -6.37
N VAL A 36 8.69 -0.50 -6.01
CA VAL A 36 8.23 -1.09 -4.75
C VAL A 36 8.84 -0.37 -3.55
N GLN A 37 10.13 -0.02 -3.62
CA GLN A 37 10.84 0.63 -2.52
C GLN A 37 10.33 2.04 -2.24
N GLN A 38 10.05 2.83 -3.29
CA GLN A 38 9.44 4.15 -3.13
C GLN A 38 8.04 4.05 -2.50
N THR A 39 7.25 3.07 -2.92
CA THR A 39 5.91 2.81 -2.33
C THR A 39 6.02 2.50 -0.84
N VAL A 40 6.95 1.61 -0.45
CA VAL A 40 7.23 1.27 0.96
C VAL A 40 7.68 2.48 1.77
N ALA A 41 8.56 3.32 1.21
CA ALA A 41 9.01 4.55 1.88
C ALA A 41 7.84 5.52 2.11
N ALA A 42 6.97 5.70 1.12
CA ALA A 42 5.82 6.57 1.21
C ALA A 42 4.79 6.08 2.24
N LEU A 43 4.52 4.78 2.30
CA LEU A 43 3.71 4.14 3.35
C LEU A 43 4.25 4.42 4.76
N LYS A 44 5.56 4.24 4.97
CA LYS A 44 6.21 4.51 6.26
C LYS A 44 6.17 6.01 6.61
N ALA A 45 6.32 6.89 5.63
CA ALA A 45 6.22 8.34 5.84
C ALA A 45 4.80 8.75 6.22
N ALA A 46 3.77 8.23 5.54
CA ALA A 46 2.37 8.48 5.87
C ALA A 46 2.03 8.03 7.30
N ALA A 47 2.50 6.84 7.71
CA ALA A 47 2.33 6.37 9.09
C ALA A 47 2.93 7.32 10.14
N ARG A 48 4.10 7.89 9.85
CA ARG A 48 4.77 8.86 10.73
C ARG A 48 4.01 10.19 10.77
N ALA A 49 3.60 10.70 9.62
CA ALA A 49 2.86 11.95 9.49
C ALA A 49 1.52 11.91 10.25
N ALA A 50 0.77 10.81 10.10
CA ALA A 50 -0.47 10.57 10.82
C ALA A 50 -0.26 10.12 12.29
N ARG A 51 0.99 10.06 12.77
CA ARG A 51 1.38 9.63 14.13
C ARG A 51 0.74 8.30 14.56
N LEU A 52 0.58 7.38 13.61
CA LEU A 52 -0.11 6.11 13.81
C LEU A 52 0.71 5.19 14.71
N ARG A 53 0.06 4.62 15.72
CA ARG A 53 0.66 3.72 16.71
C ARG A 53 -0.21 2.48 16.93
N GLY A 54 0.41 1.42 17.44
CA GLY A 54 -0.27 0.19 17.83
C GLY A 54 -1.09 -0.43 16.71
N THR A 55 -2.33 -0.82 17.04
CA THR A 55 -3.26 -1.52 16.14
C THR A 55 -3.65 -0.70 14.92
N LYS A 56 -3.68 0.64 15.02
CA LYS A 56 -3.98 1.50 13.87
C LYS A 56 -2.96 1.26 12.77
N ARG A 57 -1.66 1.31 13.09
CA ARG A 57 -0.57 1.11 12.13
C ARG A 57 -0.49 -0.30 11.52
N LYS A 58 -1.24 -1.28 12.03
CA LYS A 58 -1.15 -2.69 11.59
C LYS A 58 -1.38 -2.84 10.09
N GLY A 59 -2.36 -2.14 9.52
CA GLY A 59 -2.65 -2.18 8.07
C GLY A 59 -1.47 -1.72 7.21
N ILE A 60 -0.80 -0.63 7.61
CA ILE A 60 0.39 -0.12 6.92
C ILE A 60 1.58 -1.07 7.07
N ASN A 61 1.79 -1.63 8.26
CA ASN A 61 2.89 -2.57 8.49
C ASN A 61 2.72 -3.87 7.69
N ASP A 62 1.49 -4.37 7.58
CA ASP A 62 1.17 -5.56 6.78
C ASP A 62 1.46 -5.30 5.28
N ALA A 63 1.04 -4.14 4.76
CA ALA A 63 1.34 -3.73 3.39
C ALA A 63 2.84 -3.59 3.13
N VAL A 64 3.57 -2.94 4.03
CA VAL A 64 5.03 -2.84 3.94
C VAL A 64 5.67 -4.22 3.94
N ASN A 65 5.29 -5.11 4.87
CA ASN A 65 5.87 -6.44 4.99
C ASN A 65 5.62 -7.29 3.73
N TYR A 66 4.40 -7.21 3.17
CA TYR A 66 4.05 -7.87 1.93
C TYR A 66 4.91 -7.38 0.76
N LEU A 67 5.03 -6.06 0.59
CA LEU A 67 5.82 -5.45 -0.49
C LEU A 67 7.32 -5.73 -0.36
N THR A 68 7.87 -5.80 0.84
CA THR A 68 9.30 -6.07 1.06
C THR A 68 9.67 -7.55 1.04
N SER A 69 8.75 -8.45 1.41
CA SER A 69 9.01 -9.91 1.43
C SER A 69 8.98 -10.54 0.04
N LYS A 70 8.48 -9.83 -0.97
CA LYS A 70 8.11 -10.42 -2.26
C LYS A 70 8.61 -9.59 -3.46
N PRO A 71 9.92 -9.37 -3.62
CA PRO A 71 10.45 -8.89 -4.91
C PRO A 71 10.14 -9.88 -6.06
N GLU A 72 9.96 -11.16 -5.75
CA GLU A 72 9.76 -12.25 -6.73
C GLU A 72 8.29 -12.50 -7.10
N HIS A 73 7.36 -12.22 -6.18
CA HIS A 73 5.92 -12.41 -6.39
C HIS A 73 5.23 -11.22 -7.06
N LEU A 74 5.89 -10.05 -7.17
CA LEU A 74 5.35 -8.96 -7.99
C LEU A 74 5.21 -9.39 -9.46
N ARG A 75 6.08 -10.30 -9.92
CA ARG A 75 5.97 -10.94 -11.24
C ARG A 75 4.76 -11.88 -11.37
N TYR A 76 4.21 -12.35 -10.25
CA TYR A 76 3.04 -13.24 -10.23
C TYR A 76 1.72 -12.46 -10.36
N ASP A 77 1.70 -11.18 -9.96
CA ASP A 77 0.55 -10.29 -10.16
C ASP A 77 0.39 -9.91 -11.66
N THR A 78 1.49 -9.92 -12.43
CA THR A 78 1.45 -9.83 -13.91
C THR A 78 0.76 -11.04 -14.56
N ALA A 79 0.66 -12.19 -13.86
CA ALA A 79 0.01 -13.40 -14.37
C ALA A 79 -1.51 -13.45 -14.12
N LEU A 80 -2.08 -12.55 -13.31
CA LEU A 80 -3.52 -12.49 -13.06
C LEU A 80 -4.26 -11.47 -13.94
N GLY A 81 -3.58 -10.94 -14.97
CA GLY A 81 -4.17 -10.15 -16.06
C GLY A 81 -4.62 -10.99 -17.26
N ARG A 82 -5.03 -12.25 -17.07
CA ARG A 82 -5.65 -13.04 -18.15
C ARG A 82 -6.57 -14.15 -17.65
N SER A 83 -7.86 -13.84 -17.61
CA SER A 83 -8.99 -14.76 -17.88
C SER A 83 -10.27 -13.96 -17.95
#